data_AF-A0A8H4QIJ2-F1
#
_entry.id   AF-A0A8H4QIJ2-F1
#
_cell.length_a   1.000
_cell.length_b   1.000
_cell.length_c   1.000
_cell.angle_alpha   90.00
_cell.angle_beta   90.00
_cell.angle_gamma   90.00
#
_symmetry.space_group_name_H-M   'P 1'
#
loop_
_entity.id
_entity.type
_entity.pdbx_description
1 polymer ?
#
loop_
_entity_poly.entity_id
_entity_poly.type
_entity_poly.pdbx_seq_one_letter_code
_entity_poly.pdbx_strand_id
1 'polypeptide(L)'
;MLKPSQHTRIVLNRFTAAFFTFSLIYCFAQGIVQSLLYTIDFEYNALVSGVVSAAAFSPNTTTYLEGSSGHLVLRMCDDIPHGQKVDPCIVVFNGTANQPPSSSQVRAFQNWQNAVVDIDPQLDPATAHVDNIIIRMPGTEDINLNEQCLQTLMYPSQILQNMKREDISWICLQFYLLVISLFAILNGSVPHILAVLMTRAISAAWAIYAVYRDPLYRGNLQQLLADPGTPCSLDIFSQYWSRRQPFEITDLVLSCTALIFFSYLSFTLLKIFSEQSFKCVGAPEHVMRIHKFFMAILACLQLEAFVLVTSGGLWIDILINTAILQISAHTKLYQALFISTTVILIPWISLGWYSIRREMKIMMVIFLAIGFIIITGWAMMFYSIVYRWSFLQWPYLGCFTVASFILLISSMILGVVCRVNFGKGLAQYLHAEETLSSLNFSPAAFTTKTDSMRFSRDSKHPEDFDEDSRSDILNSSNTPMYFVQNLSQAENGEVIPRPSTRAEPERSFFDTF
;
A
#
# COMPACT_ATOMS: atom_id res chain seq x y z
N MET A 1 10.16 -23.03 14.60
CA MET A 1 11.37 -23.30 15.43
C MET A 1 12.51 -22.41 14.93
N LEU A 2 12.72 -21.26 15.58
CA LEU A 2 13.86 -20.36 15.24
C LEU A 2 15.15 -20.94 15.81
N LYS A 3 16.23 -20.98 15.02
CA LYS A 3 17.56 -21.37 15.52
C LYS A 3 18.01 -20.39 16.60
N PRO A 4 18.58 -20.85 17.74
CA PRO A 4 19.00 -19.98 18.84
C PRO A 4 20.02 -18.89 18.46
N SER A 5 20.68 -18.99 17.30
CA SER A 5 21.55 -17.93 16.77
C SER A 5 20.81 -16.69 16.23
N GLN A 6 19.52 -16.79 15.91
CA GLN A 6 18.74 -15.65 15.39
C GLN A 6 18.30 -14.68 16.49
N HIS A 7 18.04 -15.16 17.71
CA HIS A 7 17.68 -14.30 18.85
C HIS A 7 18.81 -13.34 19.24
N THR A 8 20.07 -13.74 19.07
CA THR A 8 21.23 -12.89 19.37
C THR A 8 21.39 -11.73 18.37
N ARG A 9 20.92 -11.87 17.13
CA ARG A 9 20.99 -10.79 16.11
C ARG A 9 19.97 -9.68 16.35
N ILE A 10 18.76 -10.01 16.82
CA ILE A 10 17.69 -9.02 17.09
C ILE A 10 18.08 -8.06 18.22
N VAL A 11 18.90 -8.52 19.18
CA VAL A 11 19.38 -7.70 20.32
C VAL A 11 20.68 -6.95 19.99
N LEU A 12 21.32 -7.21 18.85
CA LEU A 12 22.70 -6.75 18.61
C LEU A 12 22.81 -5.25 18.26
N ASN A 13 21.76 -4.62 17.72
CA ASN A 13 21.80 -3.20 17.35
C ASN A 13 20.63 -2.42 17.94
N ARG A 14 20.96 -1.42 18.78
CA ARG A 14 20.00 -0.51 19.43
C ARG A 14 19.06 0.16 18.42
N PHE A 15 19.54 0.47 17.22
CA PHE A 15 18.72 1.11 16.18
C PHE A 15 17.66 0.17 15.58
N THR A 16 17.99 -1.11 15.43
CA THR A 16 17.06 -2.11 14.90
C THR A 16 15.94 -2.38 15.91
N ALA A 17 16.29 -2.49 17.19
CA ALA A 17 15.30 -2.61 18.27
C ALA A 17 14.41 -1.34 18.36
N ALA A 18 14.99 -0.15 18.22
CA ALA A 18 14.25 1.11 18.19
C ALA A 18 13.28 1.18 17.00
N PHE A 19 13.73 0.80 15.79
CA PHE A 19 12.88 0.76 14.60
C PHE A 19 11.70 -0.21 14.79
N PHE A 20 11.93 -1.42 15.29
CA PHE A 20 10.84 -2.37 15.55
C PHE A 20 9.84 -1.84 16.58
N THR A 21 10.36 -1.37 17.72
CA THR A 21 9.54 -0.90 18.83
C THR A 21 8.69 0.28 18.41
N PHE A 22 9.27 1.21 17.64
CA PHE A 22 8.54 2.33 17.07
C PHE A 22 7.49 1.86 16.04
N SER A 23 7.81 0.92 15.15
CA SER A 23 6.83 0.30 14.24
C SER A 23 5.67 -0.34 14.97
N LEU A 24 5.93 -1.05 16.07
CA LEU A 24 4.91 -1.70 16.87
C LEU A 24 3.99 -0.66 17.53
N ILE A 25 4.57 0.30 18.27
CA ILE A 25 3.81 1.37 18.93
C ILE A 25 2.97 2.14 17.91
N TYR A 26 3.59 2.51 16.78
CA TYR A 26 2.91 3.28 15.75
C TYR A 26 1.79 2.50 15.06
N CYS A 27 2.00 1.20 14.77
CA CYS A 27 0.96 0.33 14.21
C CYS A 27 -0.31 0.34 15.09
N PHE A 28 -0.15 0.22 16.41
CA PHE A 28 -1.29 0.26 17.33
C PHE A 28 -1.88 1.66 17.49
N ALA A 29 -1.05 2.70 17.63
CA ALA A 29 -1.53 4.07 17.75
C ALA A 29 -2.36 4.48 16.54
N GLN A 30 -1.84 4.28 15.33
CA GLN A 30 -2.56 4.57 14.09
C GLN A 30 -3.77 3.63 13.92
N GLY A 31 -3.62 2.34 14.23
CA GLY A 31 -4.71 1.38 14.15
C GLY A 31 -5.90 1.75 15.04
N ILE A 32 -5.66 2.29 16.23
CA ILE A 32 -6.70 2.79 17.13
C ILE A 32 -7.41 3.99 16.51
N VAL A 33 -6.67 5.00 16.03
CA VAL A 33 -7.27 6.20 15.40
C VAL A 33 -8.13 5.82 14.20
N GLN A 34 -7.62 4.93 13.33
CA GLN A 34 -8.35 4.43 12.17
C GLN A 34 -9.58 3.57 12.56
N SER A 35 -9.50 2.81 13.65
CA SER A 35 -10.66 2.07 14.17
C SER A 35 -11.76 3.00 14.71
N LEU A 36 -11.38 4.15 15.30
CA LEU A 36 -12.32 5.16 15.76
C LEU A 36 -12.99 5.87 14.58
N LEU A 37 -12.23 6.24 13.54
CA LEU A 37 -12.77 6.76 12.28
C LEU A 37 -13.77 5.76 11.66
N TYR A 38 -13.37 4.50 11.53
CA TYR A 38 -14.23 3.42 11.04
C TYR A 38 -15.53 3.29 11.86
N THR A 39 -15.45 3.40 13.18
CA THR A 39 -16.63 3.26 14.06
C THR A 39 -17.64 4.39 13.79
N ILE A 40 -17.16 5.62 13.67
CA ILE A 40 -18.02 6.78 13.35
C ILE A 40 -18.67 6.58 11.98
N ASP A 41 -17.89 6.19 10.97
CA ASP A 41 -18.42 5.94 9.62
C ASP A 41 -19.42 4.80 9.60
N PHE A 42 -19.15 3.74 10.36
CA PHE A 42 -20.04 2.59 10.46
C PHE A 42 -21.38 2.97 11.09
N GLU A 43 -21.38 3.72 12.19
CA GLU A 43 -22.60 4.18 12.87
C GLU A 43 -23.46 5.04 11.93
N TYR A 44 -22.87 6.06 11.31
CA TYR A 44 -23.59 6.95 10.41
C TYR A 44 -24.03 6.25 9.13
N ASN A 45 -23.19 5.35 8.59
CA ASN A 45 -23.60 4.50 7.47
C ASN A 45 -24.79 3.62 7.85
N ALA A 46 -24.79 2.99 9.03
CA ALA A 46 -25.88 2.12 9.47
C ALA A 46 -27.20 2.90 9.58
N LEU A 47 -27.15 4.12 10.15
CA LEU A 47 -28.32 5.00 10.21
C LEU A 47 -28.83 5.36 8.81
N VAL A 48 -27.97 5.95 7.98
CA VAL A 48 -28.37 6.50 6.68
C VAL A 48 -28.79 5.38 5.72
N SER A 49 -28.01 4.28 5.66
CA SER A 49 -28.37 3.12 4.84
C SER A 49 -29.62 2.40 5.36
N GLY A 50 -29.87 2.40 6.67
CA GLY A 50 -31.13 1.91 7.24
C GLY A 50 -32.33 2.69 6.72
N VAL A 51 -32.28 4.03 6.80
CA VAL A 51 -33.33 4.92 6.28
C VAL A 51 -33.52 4.75 4.78
N VAL A 52 -32.42 4.73 4.00
CA VAL A 52 -32.47 4.55 2.53
C VAL A 52 -33.00 3.17 2.15
N SER A 53 -32.65 2.12 2.88
CA SER A 53 -33.14 0.75 2.63
C SER A 53 -34.63 0.58 2.94
N ALA A 54 -35.14 1.30 3.94
CA ALA A 54 -36.56 1.30 4.29
C ALA A 54 -37.43 1.98 3.21
N ALA A 55 -36.85 2.85 2.37
CA ALA A 55 -37.54 3.46 1.24
C ALA A 55 -37.76 2.50 0.06
N ALA A 56 -37.19 1.29 0.12
CA ALA A 56 -37.33 0.25 -0.90
C ALA A 56 -37.01 0.72 -2.33
N PHE A 57 -36.02 1.61 -2.49
CA PHE A 57 -35.56 2.04 -3.81
C PHE A 57 -35.06 0.86 -4.64
N SER A 58 -35.14 1.02 -5.96
CA SER A 58 -34.67 0.00 -6.88
C SER A 58 -33.16 -0.26 -6.66
N PRO A 59 -32.73 -1.54 -6.59
CA PRO A 59 -31.35 -1.87 -6.23
C PRO A 59 -30.33 -1.50 -7.31
N ASN A 60 -30.77 -1.13 -8.52
CA ASN A 60 -29.91 -0.64 -9.60
C ASN A 60 -29.66 0.87 -9.55
N THR A 61 -30.28 1.61 -8.62
CA THR A 61 -30.18 3.05 -8.65
C THR A 61 -28.88 3.55 -8.01
N THR A 62 -28.21 4.49 -8.68
CA THR A 62 -27.00 5.16 -8.19
C THR A 62 -27.16 6.67 -8.22
N THR A 63 -26.40 7.40 -7.40
CA THR A 63 -26.38 8.86 -7.44
C THR A 63 -25.11 9.40 -8.07
N TYR A 64 -25.22 10.60 -8.62
CA TYR A 64 -24.12 11.35 -9.20
C TYR A 64 -24.31 12.84 -8.92
N LEU A 65 -23.30 13.47 -8.33
CA LEU A 65 -23.31 14.90 -7.99
C LEU A 65 -22.51 15.69 -9.03
N GLU A 66 -23.15 16.67 -9.66
CA GLU A 66 -22.55 17.60 -10.59
C GLU A 66 -22.46 19.00 -9.98
N GLY A 67 -21.48 19.78 -10.44
CA GLY A 67 -21.33 21.19 -10.08
C GLY A 67 -20.38 21.46 -8.91
N SER A 68 -20.30 22.75 -8.55
CA SER A 68 -19.52 23.26 -7.42
C SER A 68 -20.45 23.75 -6.31
N SER A 69 -19.91 24.03 -5.12
CA SER A 69 -20.62 24.70 -4.04
C SER A 69 -21.45 25.88 -4.56
N GLY A 70 -22.74 25.93 -4.21
CA GLY A 70 -23.71 26.92 -4.69
C GLY A 70 -24.45 26.55 -5.98
N HIS A 71 -23.96 25.60 -6.76
CA HIS A 71 -24.56 25.17 -8.04
C HIS A 71 -24.60 23.65 -8.17
N LEU A 72 -24.89 22.96 -7.07
CA LEU A 72 -24.94 21.50 -7.02
C LEU A 72 -26.20 20.98 -7.71
N VAL A 73 -26.03 19.97 -8.56
CA VAL A 73 -27.12 19.22 -9.18
C VAL A 73 -26.92 17.75 -8.84
N LEU A 74 -27.83 17.21 -8.02
CA LEU A 74 -27.83 15.78 -7.69
C LEU A 74 -28.75 15.04 -8.66
N ARG A 75 -28.19 14.05 -9.31
CA ARG A 75 -28.89 13.15 -10.22
C ARG A 75 -28.94 11.75 -9.63
N MET A 76 -30.05 11.07 -9.88
CA MET A 76 -30.27 9.67 -9.53
C MET A 76 -30.52 8.91 -10.82
N CYS A 77 -29.74 7.86 -11.06
CA CYS A 77 -29.66 7.18 -12.34
C CYS A 77 -29.87 5.68 -12.16
N ASP A 78 -30.65 5.07 -13.05
CA ASP A 78 -30.88 3.62 -13.07
C ASP A 78 -29.80 2.83 -13.83
N ASP A 79 -28.94 3.56 -14.53
CA ASP A 79 -27.75 3.07 -15.24
C ASP A 79 -26.65 4.15 -15.19
N ILE A 80 -25.43 3.79 -15.57
CA ILE A 80 -24.28 4.69 -15.54
C ILE A 80 -24.38 5.70 -16.68
N PRO A 81 -24.33 7.01 -16.40
CA PRO A 81 -24.46 8.03 -17.42
C PRO A 81 -23.23 8.02 -18.35
N HIS A 82 -23.33 7.36 -19.50
CA HIS A 82 -22.23 7.28 -20.47
C HIS A 82 -22.71 7.42 -21.93
N GLY A 83 -22.90 8.66 -22.38
CA GLY A 83 -23.09 8.99 -23.80
C GLY A 83 -24.31 8.33 -24.47
N GLN A 84 -25.26 7.84 -23.67
CA GLN A 84 -26.49 7.24 -24.15
C GLN A 84 -27.43 8.34 -24.69
N LYS A 85 -28.30 7.98 -25.65
CA LYS A 85 -29.26 8.93 -26.25
C LYS A 85 -30.35 9.39 -25.28
N VAL A 86 -30.73 8.52 -24.35
CA VAL A 86 -31.67 8.80 -23.28
C VAL A 86 -30.86 8.87 -22.00
N ASP A 87 -30.88 10.00 -21.32
CA ASP A 87 -30.23 10.16 -20.02
C ASP A 87 -30.98 9.28 -19.00
N PRO A 88 -30.35 8.24 -18.42
CA PRO A 88 -30.99 7.34 -17.47
C PRO A 88 -31.20 8.01 -16.10
N CYS A 89 -30.90 9.31 -15.99
CA CYS A 89 -30.87 10.05 -14.75
C CYS A 89 -32.05 11.01 -14.62
N ILE A 90 -32.64 11.04 -13.44
CA ILE A 90 -33.57 12.08 -13.00
C ILE A 90 -32.85 13.07 -12.08
N VAL A 91 -33.24 14.35 -12.15
CA VAL A 91 -32.70 15.38 -11.25
C VAL A 91 -33.48 15.34 -9.95
N VAL A 92 -32.81 14.95 -8.87
CA VAL A 92 -33.40 14.88 -7.51
C VAL A 92 -33.25 16.21 -6.79
N PHE A 93 -32.11 16.89 -6.99
CA PHE A 93 -31.86 18.19 -6.38
C PHE A 93 -31.18 19.12 -7.38
N ASN A 94 -31.62 20.37 -7.42
CA ASN A 94 -31.01 21.41 -8.25
C ASN A 94 -30.86 22.71 -7.46
N GLY A 95 -29.65 22.98 -6.96
CA GLY A 95 -29.33 24.18 -6.21
C GLY A 95 -29.35 25.47 -7.04
N THR A 96 -29.47 25.40 -8.36
CA THR A 96 -29.62 26.57 -9.25
C THR A 96 -31.06 26.96 -9.47
N ALA A 97 -32.02 26.09 -9.14
CA ALA A 97 -33.42 26.42 -9.26
C ALA A 97 -33.76 27.48 -8.21
N ASN A 98 -34.26 28.64 -8.65
CA ASN A 98 -34.71 29.74 -7.78
C ASN A 98 -36.01 29.35 -7.05
N GLN A 99 -35.99 28.28 -6.25
CA GLN A 99 -37.08 28.01 -5.34
C GLN A 99 -36.99 29.01 -4.19
N PRO A 100 -38.07 29.78 -3.91
CA PRO A 100 -38.07 30.64 -2.75
C PRO A 100 -37.79 29.78 -1.52
N PRO A 101 -36.91 30.22 -0.61
CA PRO A 101 -36.62 29.45 0.60
C PRO A 101 -37.94 29.20 1.30
N SER A 102 -38.37 27.94 1.31
CA SER A 102 -39.47 27.56 2.17
C SER A 102 -39.01 27.90 3.58
N SER A 103 -39.85 28.59 4.36
CA SER A 103 -39.56 29.02 5.74
C SER A 103 -39.42 27.84 6.72
N SER A 104 -39.14 26.65 6.21
CA SER A 104 -38.93 25.42 6.95
C SER A 104 -37.72 25.62 7.87
N GLN A 105 -37.95 25.48 9.17
CA GLN A 105 -36.86 25.47 10.14
C GLN A 105 -35.99 24.23 9.89
N VAL A 106 -34.67 24.42 9.85
CA VAL A 106 -33.72 23.33 9.77
C VAL A 106 -33.83 22.52 11.07
N ARG A 107 -34.18 21.24 10.95
CA ARG A 107 -34.27 20.33 12.09
C ARG A 107 -32.90 19.73 12.35
N ALA A 108 -32.40 19.80 13.57
CA ALA A 108 -31.13 19.17 13.95
C ALA A 108 -31.39 17.75 14.43
N PHE A 109 -30.71 16.76 13.83
CA PHE A 109 -30.83 15.36 14.20
C PHE A 109 -29.80 15.02 15.29
N GLN A 110 -30.12 15.34 16.54
CA GLN A 110 -29.21 15.19 17.68
C GLN A 110 -29.56 13.98 18.56
N ASN A 111 -28.55 13.43 19.25
CA ASN A 111 -28.68 12.39 20.29
C ASN A 111 -29.24 11.03 19.85
N TRP A 112 -29.39 10.78 18.55
CA TRP A 112 -29.90 9.51 18.02
C TRP A 112 -29.04 8.30 18.41
N GLN A 113 -27.74 8.49 18.63
CA GLN A 113 -26.81 7.41 19.01
C GLN A 113 -27.15 6.74 20.34
N ASN A 114 -27.83 7.46 21.24
CA ASN A 114 -28.20 6.96 22.57
C ASN A 114 -29.65 6.42 22.59
N ALA A 115 -30.35 6.47 21.47
CA ALA A 115 -31.76 6.16 21.37
C ALA A 115 -32.01 5.06 20.34
N VAL A 116 -33.04 4.25 20.57
CA VAL A 116 -33.54 3.34 19.54
C VAL A 116 -34.27 4.19 18.51
N VAL A 117 -33.74 4.21 17.29
CA VAL A 117 -34.35 4.89 16.14
C VAL A 117 -35.33 3.91 15.51
N ASP A 118 -36.62 4.22 15.57
CA ASP A 118 -37.67 3.46 14.90
C ASP A 118 -37.95 4.09 13.53
N ILE A 119 -37.87 3.27 12.47
CA ILE A 119 -38.01 3.69 11.08
C ILE A 119 -39.31 3.06 10.57
N ASP A 120 -40.36 3.88 10.45
CA ASP A 120 -41.71 3.44 10.06
C ASP A 120 -42.01 3.90 8.61
N PRO A 121 -41.89 3.01 7.62
CA PRO A 121 -42.22 3.33 6.23
C PRO A 121 -43.74 3.43 6.06
N GLN A 122 -44.23 4.58 5.59
CA GLN A 122 -45.64 4.75 5.26
C GLN A 122 -45.85 4.41 3.79
N LEU A 123 -46.61 3.34 3.56
CA LEU A 123 -46.97 2.88 2.22
C LEU A 123 -48.19 3.66 1.73
N ASP A 124 -48.13 4.14 0.49
CA ASP A 124 -49.33 4.62 -0.21
C ASP A 124 -50.27 3.42 -0.44
N PRO A 125 -51.51 3.46 0.07
CA PRO A 125 -52.47 2.36 -0.10
C PRO A 125 -52.80 2.06 -1.57
N ALA A 126 -52.58 3.00 -2.49
CA ALA A 126 -52.88 2.82 -3.90
C ALA A 126 -51.76 2.13 -4.68
N THR A 127 -50.50 2.53 -4.47
CA THR A 127 -49.35 2.06 -5.24
C THR A 127 -48.50 1.01 -4.52
N ALA A 128 -48.68 0.86 -3.19
CA ALA A 128 -47.77 0.14 -2.31
C ALA A 128 -46.31 0.66 -2.38
N HIS A 129 -46.12 1.90 -2.88
CA HIS A 129 -44.83 2.60 -2.86
C HIS A 129 -44.67 3.33 -1.52
N VAL A 130 -43.42 3.53 -1.10
CA VAL A 130 -43.12 4.26 0.14
C VAL A 130 -43.07 5.75 -0.16
N ASP A 131 -44.16 6.46 0.13
CA ASP A 131 -44.25 7.91 -0.11
C ASP A 131 -43.44 8.72 0.91
N ASN A 132 -43.43 8.24 2.15
CA ASN A 132 -42.74 8.91 3.24
C ASN A 132 -42.26 7.94 4.32
N ILE A 133 -41.24 8.36 5.08
CA ILE A 133 -40.71 7.62 6.21
C ILE A 133 -40.79 8.50 7.44
N ILE A 134 -41.39 7.96 8.51
CA ILE A 134 -41.44 8.62 9.80
C ILE A 134 -40.33 8.04 10.67
N ILE A 135 -39.39 8.89 11.06
CA ILE A 135 -38.36 8.54 12.04
C ILE A 135 -38.86 8.95 13.42
N ARG A 136 -39.07 7.96 14.30
CA ARG A 136 -39.45 8.18 15.69
C ARG A 136 -38.24 8.00 16.60
N MET A 137 -38.04 8.99 17.47
CA MET A 137 -37.02 8.94 18.51
C MET A 137 -37.66 9.34 19.85
N PRO A 138 -37.30 8.67 20.95
CA PRO A 138 -37.86 8.97 22.27
C PRO A 138 -37.52 10.41 22.69
N GLY A 139 -38.55 11.23 22.90
CA GLY A 139 -38.41 12.60 23.42
C GLY A 139 -38.18 13.68 22.36
N THR A 140 -38.28 13.37 21.07
CA THR A 140 -38.26 14.36 19.98
C THR A 140 -39.51 14.24 19.12
N GLU A 141 -39.87 15.30 18.40
CA GLU A 141 -40.95 15.24 17.41
C GLU A 141 -40.63 14.26 16.27
N ASP A 142 -41.66 13.60 15.77
CA ASP A 142 -41.57 12.67 14.64
C ASP A 142 -41.05 13.41 13.39
N ILE A 143 -39.99 12.88 12.79
CA ILE A 143 -39.38 13.48 11.59
C ILE A 143 -39.93 12.74 10.38
N ASN A 144 -40.84 13.41 9.66
CA ASN A 144 -41.35 12.93 8.38
C ASN A 144 -40.39 13.31 7.24
N LEU A 145 -39.86 12.30 6.54
CA LEU A 145 -39.01 12.42 5.36
C LEU A 145 -39.80 12.12 4.10
N ASN A 146 -39.82 13.07 3.16
CA ASN A 146 -40.44 12.86 1.84
C ASN A 146 -39.55 12.02 0.92
N GLU A 147 -40.14 11.46 -0.14
CA GLU A 147 -39.43 10.68 -1.16
C GLU A 147 -38.18 11.40 -1.72
N GLN A 148 -38.30 12.69 -2.05
CA GLN A 148 -37.18 13.46 -2.60
C GLN A 148 -36.00 13.58 -1.61
N CYS A 149 -36.28 13.71 -0.30
CA CYS A 149 -35.24 13.68 0.73
C CYS A 149 -34.58 12.31 0.82
N LEU A 150 -35.36 11.24 0.75
CA LEU A 150 -34.85 9.86 0.77
C LEU A 150 -33.94 9.58 -0.44
N GLN A 151 -34.33 10.05 -1.62
CA GLN A 151 -33.50 10.00 -2.83
C GLN A 151 -32.20 10.81 -2.65
N THR A 152 -32.28 11.98 -2.01
CA THR A 152 -31.11 12.81 -1.70
C THR A 152 -30.16 12.13 -0.70
N LEU A 153 -30.69 11.39 0.27
CA LEU A 153 -29.93 10.62 1.27
C LEU A 153 -29.19 9.41 0.69
N MET A 154 -29.49 8.98 -0.54
CA MET A 154 -28.73 7.92 -1.21
C MET A 154 -27.26 8.34 -1.47
N TYR A 155 -27.02 9.62 -1.79
CA TYR A 155 -25.67 10.15 -2.02
C TYR A 155 -24.73 10.07 -0.81
N PRO A 156 -25.08 10.60 0.39
CA PRO A 156 -24.25 10.43 1.57
C PRO A 156 -24.12 8.96 1.98
N SER A 157 -25.13 8.12 1.76
CA SER A 157 -24.99 6.67 2.01
C SER A 157 -23.85 6.08 1.19
N GLN A 158 -23.73 6.43 -0.10
CA GLN A 158 -22.65 5.97 -0.96
C GLN A 158 -21.28 6.50 -0.51
N ILE A 159 -21.21 7.77 -0.08
CA ILE A 159 -19.96 8.36 0.45
C ILE A 159 -19.52 7.63 1.73
N LEU A 160 -20.41 7.43 2.70
CA LEU A 160 -20.08 6.78 3.96
C LEU A 160 -19.62 5.34 3.78
N GLN A 161 -20.23 4.59 2.84
CA GLN A 161 -19.74 3.26 2.47
C GLN A 161 -18.32 3.30 1.91
N ASN A 162 -18.00 4.31 1.11
CA ASN A 162 -16.66 4.48 0.55
C ASN A 162 -15.63 4.91 1.62
N MET A 163 -15.99 5.79 2.55
CA MET A 163 -15.12 6.17 3.67
C MET A 163 -14.85 4.97 4.60
N LYS A 164 -15.88 4.18 4.92
CA LYS A 164 -15.74 2.92 5.64
C LYS A 164 -14.74 1.95 5.00
N ARG A 165 -14.78 1.81 3.67
CA ARG A 165 -13.83 0.95 2.91
C ARG A 165 -12.41 1.52 2.93
N GLU A 166 -12.28 2.84 2.85
CA GLU A 166 -11.01 3.56 2.96
C GLU A 166 -10.36 3.27 4.34
N ASP A 167 -11.10 3.44 5.43
CA ASP A 167 -10.61 3.23 6.79
C ASP A 167 -10.20 1.76 7.05
N ILE A 168 -10.98 0.77 6.57
CA ILE A 168 -10.60 -0.66 6.65
C ILE A 168 -9.26 -0.91 5.94
N SER A 169 -9.08 -0.33 4.76
CA SER A 169 -7.85 -0.51 3.97
C SER A 169 -6.63 0.07 4.70
N TRP A 170 -6.80 1.20 5.39
CA TRP A 170 -5.77 1.80 6.24
C TRP A 170 -5.43 0.94 7.45
N ILE A 171 -6.42 0.34 8.12
CA ILE A 171 -6.18 -0.61 9.22
C ILE A 171 -5.34 -1.80 8.72
N CYS A 172 -5.73 -2.40 7.59
CA CYS A 172 -4.99 -3.50 6.96
C CYS A 172 -3.55 -3.09 6.59
N LEU A 173 -3.35 -1.86 6.09
CA LEU A 173 -2.03 -1.35 5.75
C LEU A 173 -1.11 -1.26 6.98
N GLN A 174 -1.64 -0.90 8.16
CA GLN A 174 -0.79 -0.83 9.37
C GLN A 174 -0.23 -2.20 9.75
N PHE A 175 -1.07 -3.24 9.75
CA PHE A 175 -0.63 -4.61 10.01
C PHE A 175 0.35 -5.09 8.94
N TYR A 176 0.09 -4.77 7.67
CA TYR A 176 1.00 -5.09 6.58
C TYR A 176 2.39 -4.46 6.78
N LEU A 177 2.46 -3.18 7.14
CA LEU A 177 3.71 -2.48 7.40
C LEU A 177 4.44 -3.01 8.64
N LEU A 178 3.72 -3.48 9.66
CA LEU A 178 4.31 -4.16 10.80
C LEU A 178 4.97 -5.49 10.39
N VAL A 179 4.30 -6.29 9.56
CA VAL A 179 4.82 -7.55 9.02
C VAL A 179 6.06 -7.30 8.16
N ILE A 180 6.04 -6.34 7.24
CA ILE A 180 7.23 -5.96 6.46
C ILE A 180 8.35 -5.46 7.37
N SER A 181 8.03 -4.64 8.38
CA SER A 181 9.04 -4.15 9.34
C SER A 181 9.70 -5.30 10.09
N LEU A 182 8.94 -6.32 10.50
CA LEU A 182 9.48 -7.52 11.12
C LEU A 182 10.41 -8.27 10.16
N PHE A 183 9.97 -8.51 8.92
CA PHE A 183 10.82 -9.17 7.90
C PHE A 183 12.08 -8.37 7.57
N ALA A 184 11.99 -7.04 7.53
CA ALA A 184 13.12 -6.15 7.32
C ALA A 184 14.21 -6.38 8.38
N ILE A 185 13.80 -6.57 9.64
CA ILE A 185 14.70 -6.74 10.78
C ILE A 185 15.26 -8.16 10.82
N LEU A 186 14.41 -9.18 10.68
CA LEU A 186 14.82 -10.57 10.72
C LEU A 186 15.85 -10.90 9.65
N ASN A 187 15.70 -10.29 8.48
CA ASN A 187 16.56 -10.52 7.32
C ASN A 187 17.64 -9.44 7.13
N GLY A 188 17.69 -8.40 7.97
CA GLY A 188 18.59 -7.24 7.75
C GLY A 188 18.40 -6.60 6.37
N SER A 189 17.15 -6.54 5.89
CA SER A 189 16.83 -6.34 4.49
C SER A 189 16.56 -4.87 4.18
N VAL A 190 17.49 -4.24 3.48
CA VAL A 190 17.41 -2.86 2.96
C VAL A 190 16.17 -2.55 2.09
N PRO A 191 15.67 -3.41 1.18
CA PRO A 191 14.53 -3.07 0.32
C PRO A 191 13.22 -3.02 1.09
N HIS A 192 13.06 -3.86 2.13
CA HIS A 192 11.90 -3.81 3.02
C HIS A 192 11.88 -2.50 3.82
N ILE A 193 13.03 -2.03 4.33
CA ILE A 193 13.13 -0.73 5.03
C ILE A 193 12.72 0.40 4.09
N LEU A 194 13.22 0.38 2.84
CA LEU A 194 12.88 1.40 1.85
C LEU A 194 11.39 1.36 1.50
N ALA A 195 10.81 0.17 1.34
CA ALA A 195 9.38 -0.01 1.09
C ALA A 195 8.52 0.56 2.24
N VAL A 196 8.89 0.29 3.51
CA VAL A 196 8.21 0.90 4.67
C VAL A 196 8.30 2.42 4.62
N LEU A 197 9.49 2.98 4.37
CA LEU A 197 9.66 4.43 4.30
C LEU A 197 8.82 5.08 3.19
N MET A 198 8.84 4.52 1.98
CA MET A 198 8.04 5.02 0.85
C MET A 198 6.54 4.94 1.17
N THR A 199 6.09 3.84 1.76
CA THR A 199 4.67 3.68 2.12
C THR A 199 4.26 4.66 3.19
N ARG A 200 5.12 4.95 4.18
CA ARG A 200 4.88 5.99 5.18
C ARG A 200 4.78 7.39 4.57
N ALA A 201 5.59 7.69 3.57
CA ALA A 201 5.50 8.96 2.84
C ALA A 201 4.17 9.09 2.08
N ILE A 202 3.74 8.03 1.40
CA ILE A 202 2.43 7.97 0.72
C ILE A 202 1.29 8.09 1.74
N SER A 203 1.43 7.46 2.91
CA SER A 203 0.45 7.53 4.00
C SER A 203 0.27 8.96 4.51
N ALA A 204 1.37 9.67 4.77
CA ALA A 204 1.31 11.06 5.18
C ALA A 204 0.69 11.96 4.09
N ALA A 205 1.03 11.73 2.82
CA ALA A 205 0.42 12.47 1.70
C ALA A 205 -1.09 12.24 1.60
N TRP A 206 -1.55 11.01 1.82
CA TRP A 206 -2.98 10.69 1.85
C TRP A 206 -3.69 11.34 3.03
N ALA A 207 -3.11 11.29 4.24
CA ALA A 207 -3.70 11.94 5.41
C ALA A 207 -3.85 13.47 5.22
N ILE A 208 -2.89 14.12 4.54
CA ILE A 208 -3.01 15.53 4.15
C ILE A 208 -4.20 15.73 3.20
N TYR A 209 -4.32 14.87 2.20
CA TYR A 209 -5.42 14.94 1.24
C TYR A 209 -6.79 14.70 1.89
N ALA A 210 -6.89 13.76 2.84
CA ALA A 210 -8.13 13.47 3.56
C ALA A 210 -8.63 14.71 4.32
N VAL A 211 -7.74 15.35 5.11
CA VAL A 211 -8.07 16.59 5.84
C VAL A 211 -8.43 17.74 4.90
N TYR A 212 -7.80 17.83 3.73
CA TYR A 212 -8.14 18.82 2.70
C TYR A 212 -9.51 18.59 2.07
N ARG A 213 -9.90 17.32 1.87
CA ARG A 213 -11.15 16.90 1.22
C ARG A 213 -12.37 17.05 2.14
N ASP A 214 -12.20 16.94 3.46
CA ASP A 214 -13.27 16.97 4.46
C ASP A 214 -14.19 18.20 4.37
N PRO A 215 -13.70 19.46 4.31
CA PRO A 215 -14.55 20.63 4.18
C PRO A 215 -15.42 20.65 2.91
N LEU A 216 -14.92 20.05 1.82
CA LEU A 216 -15.65 19.97 0.55
C LEU A 216 -16.87 19.05 0.69
N TYR A 217 -16.71 17.86 1.29
CA TYR A 217 -17.83 16.97 1.53
C TYR A 217 -18.81 17.54 2.55
N ARG A 218 -18.32 18.17 3.61
CA ARG A 218 -19.16 18.87 4.57
C ARG A 218 -20.01 19.94 3.89
N GLY A 219 -19.41 20.80 3.06
CA GLY A 219 -20.13 21.84 2.33
C GLY A 219 -21.18 21.28 1.37
N ASN A 220 -20.85 20.24 0.63
CA ASN A 220 -21.78 19.60 -0.30
C ASN A 220 -22.97 18.95 0.44
N LEU A 221 -22.73 18.21 1.53
CA LEU A 221 -23.81 17.59 2.31
C LEU A 221 -24.67 18.63 3.04
N GLN A 222 -24.06 19.71 3.54
CA GLN A 222 -24.78 20.82 4.15
C GLN A 222 -25.75 21.45 3.13
N GLN A 223 -25.27 21.74 1.92
CA GLN A 223 -26.09 22.32 0.86
C GLN A 223 -27.19 21.37 0.36
N LEU A 224 -26.94 20.06 0.34
CA LEU A 224 -27.90 19.07 -0.13
C LEU A 224 -29.01 18.79 0.90
N LEU A 225 -28.68 18.78 2.20
CA LEU A 225 -29.56 18.24 3.23
C LEU A 225 -30.02 19.26 4.27
N ALA A 226 -29.15 20.16 4.69
CA ALA A 226 -29.32 20.96 5.90
C ALA A 226 -29.65 22.43 5.62
N ASP A 227 -29.31 22.95 4.45
CA ASP A 227 -29.66 24.33 4.09
C ASP A 227 -31.20 24.51 3.99
N PRO A 228 -31.72 25.69 4.40
CA PRO A 228 -33.15 25.93 4.39
C PRO A 228 -33.72 25.91 2.96
N GLY A 229 -34.87 25.28 2.79
CA GLY A 229 -35.49 25.11 1.47
C GLY A 229 -35.03 23.88 0.70
N THR A 230 -34.06 23.11 1.22
CA THR A 230 -33.73 21.79 0.68
C THR A 230 -34.88 20.79 0.95
N PRO A 231 -35.02 19.73 0.14
CA PRO A 231 -36.08 18.73 0.32
C PRO A 231 -36.09 18.09 1.72
N CYS A 232 -34.92 17.96 2.36
CA CYS A 232 -34.77 17.41 3.70
C CYS A 232 -34.92 18.46 4.80
N SER A 233 -34.27 19.62 4.65
CA SER A 233 -34.11 20.64 5.72
C SER A 233 -33.73 20.01 7.07
N LEU A 234 -32.81 19.04 7.03
CA LEU A 234 -32.43 18.16 8.14
C LEU A 234 -30.90 18.09 8.26
N ASP A 235 -30.38 18.52 9.40
CA ASP A 235 -28.96 18.43 9.73
C ASP A 235 -28.64 17.13 10.47
N ILE A 236 -28.20 16.12 9.73
CA ILE A 236 -27.75 14.82 10.24
C ILE A 236 -26.23 14.83 10.53
N PHE A 237 -25.47 15.59 9.74
CA PHE A 237 -24.02 15.42 9.64
C PHE A 237 -23.19 16.41 10.44
N SER A 238 -23.77 17.45 11.04
CA SER A 238 -22.98 18.39 11.87
C SER A 238 -22.21 17.70 13.00
N GLN A 239 -22.87 16.78 13.71
CA GLN A 239 -22.21 16.01 14.77
C GLN A 239 -21.17 15.02 14.23
N TYR A 240 -21.43 14.41 13.07
CA TYR A 240 -20.49 13.50 12.39
C TYR A 240 -19.16 14.21 12.13
N TRP A 241 -19.20 15.36 11.44
CA TRP A 241 -17.99 16.12 11.12
C TRP A 241 -17.27 16.63 12.36
N SER A 242 -18.02 17.06 13.39
CA SER A 242 -17.43 17.51 14.67
C SER A 242 -16.64 16.42 15.39
N ARG A 243 -17.03 15.15 15.22
CA ARG A 243 -16.34 14.00 15.82
C ARG A 243 -15.25 13.42 14.92
N ARG A 244 -15.48 13.37 13.62
CA ARG A 244 -14.54 12.78 12.65
C ARG A 244 -13.30 13.65 12.45
N GLN A 245 -13.47 14.96 12.28
CA GLN A 245 -12.38 15.88 11.92
C GLN A 245 -11.20 15.86 12.94
N PRO A 246 -11.41 15.85 14.27
CA PRO A 246 -10.31 15.71 15.23
C PRO A 246 -9.50 14.41 15.07
N PHE A 247 -10.14 13.30 14.72
CA PHE A 247 -9.44 12.03 14.49
C PHE A 247 -8.64 12.06 13.18
N GLU A 248 -9.15 12.67 12.11
CA GLU A 248 -8.39 12.85 10.87
C GLU A 248 -7.16 13.77 11.07
N ILE A 249 -7.30 14.85 11.84
CA ILE A 249 -6.17 15.71 12.20
C ILE A 249 -5.15 14.93 13.04
N THR A 250 -5.63 14.09 13.97
CA THR A 250 -4.75 13.23 14.79
C THR A 250 -3.99 12.23 13.91
N ASP A 251 -4.66 11.62 12.93
CA ASP A 251 -4.07 10.70 11.95
C ASP A 251 -2.98 11.39 11.11
N LEU A 252 -3.23 12.63 10.67
CA LEU A 252 -2.24 13.45 9.97
C LEU A 252 -1.01 13.73 10.84
N VAL A 253 -1.20 14.16 12.09
CA VAL A 253 -0.10 14.44 13.03
C VAL A 253 0.72 13.18 13.29
N LEU A 254 0.07 12.04 13.53
CA LEU A 254 0.73 10.75 13.70
C LEU A 254 1.51 10.35 12.44
N SER A 255 0.93 10.51 11.25
CA SER A 255 1.59 10.18 9.98
C SER A 255 2.82 11.03 9.70
N CYS A 256 2.73 12.35 9.92
CA CYS A 256 3.86 13.27 9.75
C CYS A 256 4.99 12.99 10.76
N THR A 257 4.65 12.80 12.03
CA THR A 257 5.65 12.49 13.06
C THR A 257 6.33 11.15 12.79
N ALA A 258 5.56 10.12 12.45
CA ALA A 258 6.12 8.83 12.09
C ALA A 258 7.01 8.90 10.86
N LEU A 259 6.63 9.66 9.83
CA LEU A 259 7.49 9.85 8.65
C LEU A 259 8.86 10.43 9.03
N ILE A 260 8.92 11.42 9.93
CA ILE A 260 10.17 12.02 10.41
C ILE A 260 11.03 10.96 11.13
N PHE A 261 10.44 10.24 12.10
CA PHE A 261 11.15 9.21 12.86
C PHE A 261 11.60 8.05 11.97
N PHE A 262 10.73 7.54 11.11
CA PHE A 262 11.07 6.48 10.17
C PHE A 262 12.12 6.92 9.15
N SER A 263 12.10 8.17 8.68
CA SER A 263 13.16 8.68 7.79
C SER A 263 14.51 8.66 8.47
N TYR A 264 14.58 9.13 9.72
CA TYR A 264 15.81 9.13 10.51
C TYR A 264 16.33 7.72 10.80
N LEU A 265 15.46 6.83 11.31
CA LEU A 265 15.83 5.46 11.65
C LEU A 265 16.18 4.65 10.40
N SER A 266 15.41 4.79 9.31
CA SER A 266 15.68 4.13 8.03
C SER A 266 17.00 4.60 7.45
N PHE A 267 17.26 5.90 7.41
CA PHE A 267 18.55 6.42 6.91
C PHE A 267 19.74 5.87 7.70
N THR A 268 19.61 5.81 9.03
CA THR A 268 20.65 5.26 9.91
C THR A 268 20.86 3.76 9.67
N LEU A 269 19.79 2.98 9.58
CA LEU A 269 19.86 1.54 9.30
C LEU A 269 20.40 1.26 7.90
N LEU A 270 19.97 2.02 6.89
CA LEU A 270 20.49 1.94 5.53
C LEU A 270 21.99 2.20 5.50
N LYS A 271 22.49 3.20 6.23
CA LYS A 271 23.93 3.45 6.35
C LYS A 271 24.65 2.26 6.97
N ILE A 272 24.20 1.77 8.11
CA ILE A 272 24.81 0.63 8.81
C ILE A 272 24.83 -0.63 7.93
N PHE A 273 23.71 -0.97 7.30
CA PHE A 273 23.61 -2.14 6.43
C PHE A 273 24.45 -1.97 5.18
N SER A 274 24.49 -0.78 4.58
CA SER A 274 25.36 -0.51 3.44
C SER A 274 26.84 -0.72 3.80
N GLU A 275 27.30 -0.19 4.93
CA GLU A 275 28.69 -0.37 5.37
C GLU A 275 29.02 -1.83 5.65
N GLN A 276 28.10 -2.59 6.24
CA GLN A 276 28.29 -4.02 6.52
C GLN A 276 28.35 -4.85 5.23
N SER A 277 27.43 -4.60 4.29
CA SER A 277 27.41 -5.29 2.99
C SER A 277 28.65 -4.99 2.15
N PHE A 278 29.20 -3.77 2.21
CA PHE A 278 30.39 -3.40 1.45
C PHE A 278 31.70 -3.88 2.07
N LYS A 279 31.86 -3.76 3.40
CA LYS A 279 33.11 -4.14 4.09
C LYS A 279 33.32 -5.66 4.10
N CYS A 280 32.26 -6.46 4.08
CA CYS A 280 32.38 -7.91 4.20
C CYS A 280 32.87 -8.59 2.92
N VAL A 281 32.69 -7.99 1.74
CA VAL A 281 32.90 -8.69 0.46
C VAL A 281 33.82 -7.95 -0.51
N GLY A 282 34.10 -6.65 -0.32
CA GLY A 282 35.01 -5.91 -1.20
C GLY A 282 34.56 -5.94 -2.68
N ALA A 283 33.25 -5.91 -2.92
CA ALA A 283 32.68 -6.12 -4.25
C ALA A 283 33.11 -5.03 -5.24
N PRO A 284 33.39 -5.36 -6.51
CA PRO A 284 33.66 -4.36 -7.54
C PRO A 284 32.42 -3.49 -7.79
N GLU A 285 32.62 -2.21 -8.10
CA GLU A 285 31.55 -1.18 -8.20
C GLU A 285 30.39 -1.55 -9.14
N HIS A 286 30.67 -2.31 -10.20
CA HIS A 286 29.65 -2.74 -11.15
C HIS A 286 28.65 -3.73 -10.55
N VAL A 287 29.08 -4.64 -9.67
CA VAL A 287 28.19 -5.60 -8.98
C VAL A 287 27.30 -4.86 -7.98
N MET A 288 27.85 -3.86 -7.28
CA MET A 288 27.09 -3.00 -6.37
C MET A 288 25.95 -2.28 -7.09
N ARG A 289 26.19 -1.79 -8.32
CA ARG A 289 25.12 -1.15 -9.12
C ARG A 289 24.00 -2.13 -9.46
N ILE A 290 24.34 -3.36 -9.85
CA ILE A 290 23.36 -4.40 -10.15
C ILE A 290 22.56 -4.78 -8.89
N HIS A 291 23.24 -4.91 -7.74
CA HIS A 291 22.60 -5.19 -6.47
C HIS A 291 21.56 -4.10 -6.10
N LYS A 292 21.84 -2.81 -6.37
CA LYS A 292 20.84 -1.73 -6.15
C LYS A 292 19.56 -1.93 -6.96
N PHE A 293 19.65 -2.36 -8.22
CA PHE A 293 18.47 -2.67 -9.04
C PHE A 293 17.70 -3.88 -8.49
N PHE A 294 18.41 -4.92 -8.04
CA PHE A 294 17.79 -6.07 -7.38
C PHE A 294 17.01 -5.66 -6.12
N MET A 295 17.58 -4.79 -5.30
CA MET A 295 16.89 -4.29 -4.11
C MET A 295 15.66 -3.45 -4.48
N ALA A 296 15.77 -2.61 -5.53
CA ALA A 296 14.64 -1.82 -6.01
C ALA A 296 13.47 -2.70 -6.49
N ILE A 297 13.73 -3.75 -7.28
CA ILE A 297 12.66 -4.65 -7.74
C ILE A 297 12.01 -5.42 -6.59
N LEU A 298 12.79 -5.87 -5.59
CA LEU A 298 12.21 -6.50 -4.41
C LEU A 298 11.30 -5.55 -3.62
N ALA A 299 11.70 -4.28 -3.47
CA ALA A 299 10.87 -3.26 -2.83
C ALA A 299 9.58 -3.00 -3.63
N CYS A 300 9.68 -2.89 -4.96
CA CYS A 300 8.51 -2.73 -5.83
C CYS A 300 7.56 -3.92 -5.71
N LEU A 301 8.05 -5.16 -5.81
CA LEU A 301 7.22 -6.37 -5.70
C LEU A 301 6.47 -6.47 -4.37
N GLN A 302 7.11 -6.05 -3.27
CA GLN A 302 6.47 -6.02 -1.95
C GLN A 302 5.40 -4.95 -1.86
N LEU A 303 5.66 -3.73 -2.33
CA LEU A 303 4.65 -2.68 -2.30
C LEU A 303 3.48 -3.04 -3.22
N GLU A 304 3.79 -3.61 -4.38
CA GLU A 304 2.82 -4.05 -5.39
C GLU A 304 1.88 -5.12 -4.84
N ALA A 305 2.38 -6.07 -4.04
CA ALA A 305 1.56 -7.11 -3.42
C ALA A 305 0.38 -6.52 -2.65
N PHE A 306 0.63 -5.50 -1.83
CA PHE A 306 -0.42 -4.85 -1.05
C PHE A 306 -1.28 -3.93 -1.90
N VAL A 307 -0.67 -3.08 -2.72
CA VAL A 307 -1.39 -2.06 -3.49
C VAL A 307 -2.32 -2.70 -4.52
N LEU A 308 -1.87 -3.75 -5.22
CA LEU A 308 -2.67 -4.46 -6.21
C LEU A 308 -3.83 -5.23 -5.57
N VAL A 309 -3.58 -5.96 -4.47
CA VAL A 309 -4.62 -6.71 -3.75
C VAL A 309 -5.65 -5.75 -3.15
N THR A 310 -5.21 -4.64 -2.56
CA THR A 310 -6.11 -3.63 -1.99
C THR A 310 -6.94 -2.97 -3.09
N SER A 311 -6.33 -2.54 -4.19
CA SER A 311 -7.05 -1.99 -5.36
C SER A 311 -8.13 -2.94 -5.87
N GLY A 312 -7.78 -4.22 -6.06
CA GLY A 312 -8.73 -5.22 -6.50
C GLY A 312 -9.80 -5.56 -5.46
N GLY A 313 -9.44 -5.59 -4.17
CA GLY A 313 -10.38 -5.80 -3.07
C GLY A 313 -11.42 -4.68 -2.98
N LEU A 314 -10.97 -3.42 -3.09
CA LEU A 314 -11.85 -2.25 -3.14
C LEU A 314 -12.80 -2.31 -4.33
N TRP A 315 -12.28 -2.65 -5.52
CA TRP A 315 -13.11 -2.80 -6.72
C TRP A 315 -14.15 -3.92 -6.58
N ILE A 316 -13.76 -5.09 -6.10
CA ILE A 316 -14.68 -6.22 -5.91
C ILE A 316 -15.73 -5.91 -4.85
N ASP A 317 -15.36 -5.23 -3.77
CA ASP A 317 -16.32 -4.82 -2.75
C ASP A 317 -17.36 -3.85 -3.33
N ILE A 318 -16.94 -2.88 -4.15
CA ILE A 318 -17.88 -2.03 -4.90
C ILE A 318 -18.78 -2.89 -5.79
N LEU A 319 -18.19 -3.77 -6.58
CA LEU A 319 -18.91 -4.59 -7.56
C LEU A 319 -20.01 -5.43 -6.91
N ILE A 320 -19.75 -6.00 -5.72
CA ILE A 320 -20.66 -6.94 -5.05
C ILE A 320 -21.64 -6.23 -4.11
N ASN A 321 -21.19 -5.21 -3.37
CA ASN A 321 -21.98 -4.60 -2.28
C ASN A 321 -22.68 -3.29 -2.70
N THR A 322 -22.73 -2.95 -3.98
CA THR A 322 -23.42 -1.75 -4.48
C THR A 322 -24.35 -2.05 -5.65
N ALA A 323 -25.12 -1.04 -6.08
CA ALA A 323 -26.03 -1.11 -7.23
C ALA A 323 -25.36 -1.57 -8.55
N ILE A 324 -24.04 -1.42 -8.63
CA ILE A 324 -23.23 -1.86 -9.77
C ILE A 324 -23.39 -3.36 -10.06
N LEU A 325 -23.68 -4.19 -9.04
CA LEU A 325 -23.88 -5.62 -9.23
C LEU A 325 -24.98 -5.92 -10.26
N GLN A 326 -26.07 -5.14 -10.21
CA GLN A 326 -27.25 -5.32 -11.07
C GLN A 326 -27.04 -4.73 -12.47
N ILE A 327 -26.22 -3.68 -12.58
CA ILE A 327 -25.92 -3.01 -13.85
C ILE A 327 -24.86 -3.77 -14.66
N SER A 328 -23.92 -4.43 -13.98
CA SER A 328 -22.78 -5.08 -14.62
C SER A 328 -23.15 -6.41 -15.27
N ALA A 329 -23.15 -6.46 -16.62
CA ALA A 329 -23.37 -7.69 -17.39
C ALA A 329 -22.28 -8.77 -17.18
N HIS A 330 -21.09 -8.39 -16.71
CA HIS A 330 -19.90 -9.26 -16.67
C HIS A 330 -19.32 -9.44 -15.26
N THR A 331 -20.13 -9.34 -14.21
CA THR A 331 -19.70 -9.47 -12.80
C THR A 331 -18.90 -10.75 -12.53
N LYS A 332 -19.34 -11.90 -13.06
CA LYS A 332 -18.62 -13.18 -12.89
C LYS A 332 -17.21 -13.16 -13.50
N LEU A 333 -17.04 -12.46 -14.63
CA LEU A 333 -15.75 -12.33 -15.28
C LEU A 333 -14.80 -11.47 -14.44
N TYR A 334 -15.28 -10.35 -13.89
CA TYR A 334 -14.48 -9.50 -13.00
C TYR A 334 -14.06 -10.23 -11.73
N GLN A 335 -14.98 -10.99 -11.12
CA GLN A 335 -14.69 -11.81 -9.95
C GLN A 335 -13.63 -12.88 -10.26
N ALA A 336 -13.76 -13.58 -11.40
CA ALA A 336 -12.78 -14.57 -11.83
C ALA A 336 -11.41 -13.96 -12.11
N LEU A 337 -11.35 -12.78 -12.75
CA LEU A 337 -10.10 -12.05 -13.01
C LEU A 337 -9.41 -11.63 -11.71
N PHE A 338 -10.17 -11.14 -10.72
CA PHE A 338 -9.61 -10.77 -9.42
C PHE A 338 -9.07 -11.99 -8.64
N ILE A 339 -9.87 -13.05 -8.53
CA ILE A 339 -9.45 -14.27 -7.80
C ILE A 339 -8.21 -14.86 -8.46
N SER A 340 -8.22 -15.00 -9.79
CA SER A 340 -7.07 -15.52 -10.53
C SER A 340 -5.83 -14.64 -10.38
N THR A 341 -5.96 -13.32 -10.47
CA THR A 341 -4.85 -12.39 -10.21
C THR A 341 -4.28 -12.58 -8.81
N THR A 342 -5.12 -12.62 -7.78
CA THR A 342 -4.69 -12.76 -6.38
C THR A 342 -3.94 -14.08 -6.15
N VAL A 343 -4.44 -15.18 -6.71
CA VAL A 343 -3.78 -16.50 -6.62
C VAL A 343 -2.46 -16.53 -7.40
N ILE A 344 -2.42 -15.95 -8.60
CA ILE A 344 -1.22 -15.90 -9.46
C ILE A 344 -0.15 -14.96 -8.90
N LEU A 345 -0.54 -13.95 -8.11
CA LEU A 345 0.37 -12.97 -7.54
C LEU A 345 1.43 -13.60 -6.63
N ILE A 346 1.05 -14.61 -5.83
CA ILE A 346 1.99 -15.27 -4.90
C ILE A 346 3.09 -16.04 -5.65
N PRO A 347 2.77 -16.95 -6.62
CA PRO A 347 3.77 -17.54 -7.50
C PRO A 347 4.58 -16.50 -8.27
N TRP A 348 3.95 -15.43 -8.76
CA TRP A 348 4.63 -14.41 -9.53
C TRP A 348 5.70 -13.66 -8.73
N ILE A 349 5.39 -13.23 -7.50
CA ILE A 349 6.36 -12.60 -6.59
C ILE A 349 7.49 -13.59 -6.26
N SER A 350 7.15 -14.85 -5.98
CA SER A 350 8.11 -15.91 -5.67
C SER A 350 9.07 -16.18 -6.84
N LEU A 351 8.55 -16.20 -8.08
CA LEU A 351 9.33 -16.31 -9.31
C LEU A 351 10.24 -15.11 -9.52
N GLY A 352 9.76 -13.89 -9.27
CA GLY A 352 10.57 -12.67 -9.32
C GLY A 352 11.77 -12.77 -8.36
N TRP A 353 11.49 -13.08 -7.08
CA TRP A 353 12.51 -13.26 -6.06
C TRP A 353 13.56 -14.33 -6.44
N TYR A 354 13.09 -15.53 -6.80
CA TYR A 354 13.95 -16.67 -7.06
C TYR A 354 14.74 -16.52 -8.37
N SER A 355 14.11 -16.00 -9.42
CA SER A 355 14.76 -15.80 -10.72
C SER A 355 15.93 -14.84 -10.66
N ILE A 356 15.82 -13.76 -9.87
CA ILE A 356 16.91 -12.78 -9.74
C ILE A 356 18.01 -13.34 -8.85
N ARG A 357 17.66 -13.95 -7.71
CA ARG A 357 18.65 -14.48 -6.76
C ARG A 357 19.54 -15.57 -7.36
N ARG A 358 18.96 -16.44 -8.21
CA ARG A 358 19.70 -17.52 -8.88
C ARG A 358 20.09 -17.21 -10.33
N GLU A 359 19.88 -15.98 -10.80
CA GLU A 359 20.10 -15.57 -12.19
C GLU A 359 19.47 -16.52 -13.25
N MET A 360 18.30 -17.08 -12.94
CA MET A 360 17.64 -18.07 -13.80
C MET A 360 16.90 -17.39 -14.96
N LYS A 361 17.54 -17.36 -16.13
CA LYS A 361 17.02 -16.74 -17.37
C LYS A 361 15.60 -17.18 -17.72
N ILE A 362 15.30 -18.47 -17.62
CA ILE A 362 13.97 -19.02 -17.97
C ILE A 362 12.91 -18.53 -16.98
N MET A 363 13.16 -18.62 -15.67
CA MET A 363 12.21 -18.15 -14.66
C MET A 363 11.94 -16.65 -14.77
N MET A 364 12.95 -15.86 -15.14
CA MET A 364 12.78 -14.43 -15.42
C MET A 364 11.91 -14.17 -16.66
N VAL A 365 12.00 -14.99 -17.72
CA VAL A 365 11.08 -14.91 -18.87
C VAL A 365 9.64 -15.15 -18.41
N ILE A 366 9.43 -16.19 -17.59
CA ILE A 366 8.09 -16.56 -17.08
C ILE A 366 7.55 -15.43 -16.19
N PHE A 367 8.37 -14.88 -15.29
CA PHE A 367 8.03 -13.72 -14.46
C PHE A 367 7.58 -12.53 -15.31
N LEU A 368 8.33 -12.18 -16.35
CA LEU A 368 7.97 -11.08 -17.26
C LEU A 368 6.70 -11.39 -18.06
N ALA A 369 6.53 -12.62 -18.53
CA ALA A 369 5.33 -13.02 -19.28
C ALA A 369 4.06 -12.92 -18.42
N ILE A 370 4.11 -13.43 -17.18
CA ILE A 370 2.99 -13.33 -16.23
C ILE A 370 2.72 -11.86 -15.87
N GLY A 371 3.76 -11.07 -15.61
CA GLY A 371 3.60 -9.64 -15.31
C GLY A 371 2.94 -8.87 -16.46
N PHE A 372 3.29 -9.19 -17.72
CA PHE A 372 2.63 -8.63 -18.89
C PHE A 372 1.14 -9.02 -19.00
N ILE A 373 0.80 -10.28 -18.69
CA ILE A 373 -0.59 -10.75 -18.63
C ILE A 373 -1.37 -9.99 -17.55
N ILE A 374 -0.80 -9.84 -16.35
CA ILE A 374 -1.42 -9.07 -15.25
C ILE A 374 -1.66 -7.63 -15.70
N ILE A 375 -0.64 -6.93 -16.24
CA ILE A 375 -0.80 -5.55 -16.73
C ILE A 375 -1.91 -5.45 -17.78
N THR A 376 -1.94 -6.37 -18.74
CA THR A 376 -2.94 -6.37 -19.82
C THR A 376 -4.34 -6.65 -19.28
N GLY A 377 -4.49 -7.61 -18.37
CA GLY A 377 -5.77 -7.93 -17.72
C GLY A 377 -6.32 -6.75 -16.92
N TRP A 378 -5.47 -6.07 -16.15
CA TRP A 378 -5.86 -4.86 -15.43
C TRP A 378 -6.15 -3.70 -16.38
N ALA A 379 -5.35 -3.51 -17.43
CA ALA A 379 -5.60 -2.45 -18.40
C ALA A 379 -6.95 -2.66 -19.12
N MET A 380 -7.33 -3.91 -19.38
CA MET A 380 -8.62 -4.28 -19.95
C MET A 380 -9.81 -3.87 -19.06
N MET A 381 -9.63 -3.75 -17.74
CA MET A 381 -10.69 -3.25 -16.85
C MET A 381 -11.15 -1.84 -17.22
N PHE A 382 -10.26 -0.99 -17.74
CA PHE A 382 -10.63 0.35 -18.21
C PHE A 382 -11.48 0.34 -19.49
N TYR A 383 -11.65 -0.80 -20.16
CA TYR A 383 -12.66 -0.91 -21.21
C TYR A 383 -14.09 -0.86 -20.63
N SER A 384 -14.26 -1.25 -19.36
CA SER A 384 -15.55 -1.19 -18.67
C SER A 384 -15.91 0.24 -18.31
N ILE A 385 -17.09 0.67 -18.77
CA ILE A 385 -17.69 1.97 -18.42
C ILE A 385 -17.87 2.06 -16.90
N VAL A 386 -18.33 0.98 -16.26
CA VAL A 386 -18.54 0.89 -14.81
C VAL A 386 -17.25 1.15 -14.04
N TYR A 387 -16.16 0.52 -14.46
CA TYR A 387 -14.87 0.66 -13.81
C TYR A 387 -14.33 2.08 -13.97
N ARG A 388 -14.39 2.65 -15.18
CA ARG A 388 -13.98 4.03 -15.45
C ARG A 388 -14.77 5.04 -14.63
N TRP A 389 -16.08 4.85 -14.53
CA TRP A 389 -16.94 5.73 -13.75
C TRP A 389 -16.57 5.64 -12.26
N SER A 390 -16.43 4.43 -11.71
CA SER A 390 -16.05 4.23 -10.31
C SER A 390 -14.66 4.79 -10.00
N PHE A 391 -13.71 4.64 -10.93
CA PHE A 391 -12.36 5.20 -10.85
C PHE A 391 -12.37 6.73 -10.75
N LEU A 392 -13.27 7.41 -11.47
CA LEU A 392 -13.40 8.86 -11.44
C LEU A 392 -14.18 9.37 -10.23
N GLN A 393 -15.20 8.62 -9.78
CA GLN A 393 -16.02 9.00 -8.64
C GLN A 393 -15.31 8.81 -7.30
N TRP A 394 -14.44 7.81 -7.18
CA TRP A 394 -13.77 7.50 -5.93
C TRP A 394 -12.25 7.66 -6.03
N PRO A 395 -11.70 8.83 -5.64
CA PRO A 395 -10.27 9.12 -5.74
C PRO A 395 -9.36 8.09 -5.06
N TYR A 396 -9.81 7.47 -3.96
CA TYR A 396 -9.02 6.46 -3.25
C TYR A 396 -8.75 5.22 -4.10
N LEU A 397 -9.81 4.65 -4.70
CA LEU A 397 -9.68 3.56 -5.68
C LEU A 397 -8.79 3.98 -6.86
N GLY A 398 -8.98 5.20 -7.35
CA GLY A 398 -8.18 5.75 -8.43
C GLY A 398 -6.68 5.78 -8.10
N CYS A 399 -6.32 6.30 -6.91
CA CYS A 399 -4.94 6.35 -6.43
C CYS A 399 -4.31 4.96 -6.28
N PHE A 400 -5.01 4.00 -5.67
CA PHE A 400 -4.52 2.62 -5.53
C PHE A 400 -4.35 1.92 -6.88
N THR A 401 -5.28 2.14 -7.80
CA THR A 401 -5.18 1.61 -9.17
C THR A 401 -3.96 2.18 -9.89
N VAL A 402 -3.79 3.51 -9.90
CA VAL A 402 -2.65 4.17 -10.56
C VAL A 402 -1.33 3.75 -9.92
N ALA A 403 -1.24 3.74 -8.60
CA ALA A 403 -0.05 3.27 -7.88
C ALA A 403 0.29 1.83 -8.25
N SER A 404 -0.72 0.95 -8.35
CA SER A 404 -0.53 -0.43 -8.76
C SER A 404 0.06 -0.53 -10.17
N PHE A 405 -0.44 0.25 -11.14
CA PHE A 405 0.12 0.26 -12.50
C PHE A 405 1.56 0.77 -12.55
N ILE A 406 1.86 1.83 -11.80
CA ILE A 406 3.22 2.37 -11.73
C ILE A 406 4.18 1.31 -11.17
N LEU A 407 3.78 0.60 -10.12
CA LEU A 407 4.60 -0.46 -9.53
C LEU A 407 4.77 -1.64 -10.45
N LEU A 408 3.69 -2.15 -11.07
CA LEU A 408 3.73 -3.22 -12.08
C LEU A 408 4.70 -2.87 -13.23
N ILE A 409 4.56 -1.69 -13.82
CA ILE A 409 5.41 -1.25 -14.95
C ILE A 409 6.87 -1.09 -14.49
N SER A 410 7.09 -0.53 -13.30
CA SER A 410 8.44 -0.39 -12.72
C SER A 410 9.09 -1.74 -12.46
N SER A 411 8.35 -2.69 -11.87
CA SER A 411 8.77 -4.08 -11.64
C SER A 411 9.17 -4.76 -12.95
N MET A 412 8.39 -4.56 -14.02
CA MET A 412 8.69 -5.10 -15.35
C MET A 412 9.97 -4.50 -15.96
N ILE A 413 10.12 -3.18 -15.93
CA ILE A 413 11.33 -2.50 -16.45
C ILE A 413 12.56 -2.95 -15.67
N LEU A 414 12.50 -2.94 -14.33
CA LEU A 414 13.60 -3.39 -13.48
C LEU A 414 13.91 -4.88 -13.70
N GLY A 415 12.91 -5.72 -13.97
CA GLY A 415 13.09 -7.13 -14.28
C GLY A 415 13.87 -7.33 -15.60
N VAL A 416 13.55 -6.55 -16.64
CA VAL A 416 14.31 -6.53 -17.90
C VAL A 416 15.75 -6.06 -17.67
N VAL A 417 15.95 -4.99 -16.89
CA VAL A 417 17.29 -4.49 -16.54
C VAL A 417 18.09 -5.56 -15.79
N CYS A 418 17.48 -6.25 -14.82
CA CYS A 418 18.13 -7.35 -14.10
C CYS A 418 18.53 -8.47 -15.06
N ARG A 419 17.62 -8.88 -15.97
CA ARG A 419 17.86 -9.94 -16.96
C ARG A 419 19.05 -9.65 -17.87
N VAL A 420 19.17 -8.41 -18.37
CA VAL A 420 20.28 -8.00 -19.24
C VAL A 420 21.62 -8.02 -18.50
N ASN A 421 21.59 -7.95 -17.17
CA ASN A 421 22.78 -8.00 -16.32
C ASN A 421 23.10 -9.38 -15.73
N PHE A 422 22.35 -10.43 -16.07
CA PHE A 422 22.66 -11.80 -15.64
C PHE A 422 24.00 -12.29 -16.22
N GLY A 423 24.74 -13.09 -15.45
CA GLY A 423 26.07 -13.60 -15.78
C GLY A 423 27.22 -12.66 -15.42
N LYS A 424 26.95 -11.49 -14.85
CA LYS A 424 27.98 -10.52 -14.42
C LYS A 424 28.45 -10.73 -12.97
N GLY A 425 28.22 -11.91 -12.41
CA GLY A 425 28.72 -12.31 -11.08
C GLY A 425 27.84 -11.94 -9.89
N LEU A 426 26.59 -11.50 -10.09
CA LEU A 426 25.68 -11.18 -8.97
C LEU A 426 25.32 -12.45 -8.18
N ALA A 427 25.02 -13.57 -8.85
CA ALA A 427 24.72 -14.84 -8.20
C ALA A 427 25.88 -15.32 -7.32
N GLN A 428 27.12 -15.20 -7.80
CA GLN A 428 28.31 -15.58 -7.03
C GLN A 428 28.50 -14.67 -5.80
N TYR A 429 28.25 -13.37 -5.95
CA TYR A 429 28.27 -12.42 -4.85
C TYR A 429 27.23 -12.75 -3.78
N LEU A 430 25.97 -13.00 -4.17
CA LEU A 430 24.89 -13.36 -3.25
C LEU A 430 25.15 -14.71 -2.55
N HIS A 431 25.73 -15.68 -3.27
CA HIS A 431 26.11 -16.95 -2.68
C HIS A 431 27.25 -16.81 -1.66
N ALA A 432 28.25 -15.99 -1.96
CA ALA A 432 29.34 -15.69 -1.03
C ALA A 432 28.81 -14.97 0.22
N GLU A 433 27.91 -13.99 0.06
CA GLU A 433 27.24 -13.29 1.16
C GLU A 433 26.44 -14.26 2.04
N GLU A 434 25.63 -15.14 1.45
CA GLU A 434 24.87 -16.16 2.18
C GLU A 434 25.80 -17.11 2.95
N THR A 435 26.86 -17.60 2.29
CA THR A 435 27.84 -18.51 2.89
C THR A 435 28.54 -17.85 4.09
N LEU A 436 29.04 -16.62 3.93
CA LEU A 436 29.68 -15.85 5.01
C LEU A 436 28.71 -15.56 6.15
N SER A 437 27.45 -15.22 5.83
CA SER A 437 26.41 -14.95 6.82
C SER A 437 26.06 -16.20 7.64
N SER A 438 26.09 -17.38 7.01
CA SER A 438 25.80 -18.68 7.63
C SER A 438 26.91 -19.15 8.58
N LEU A 439 28.16 -18.76 8.28
CA LEU A 439 29.35 -19.07 9.07
C LEU A 439 29.58 -18.10 10.23
N ASN A 440 28.71 -17.09 10.41
CA ASN A 440 28.84 -16.04 11.42
C ASN A 440 30.18 -15.29 11.38
N PHE A 441 30.78 -15.13 10.19
CA PHE A 441 31.99 -14.33 10.06
C PHE A 441 31.68 -12.87 10.42
N SER A 442 32.22 -12.43 11.56
CA SER A 442 32.22 -11.02 11.96
C SER A 442 33.27 -10.28 11.13
N PRO A 443 32.90 -9.29 10.29
CA PRO A 443 33.85 -8.52 9.49
C PRO A 443 34.95 -7.84 10.32
N ALA A 444 34.72 -7.65 11.62
CA ALA A 444 35.67 -7.01 12.53
C ALA A 444 36.95 -7.82 12.77
N ALA A 445 36.98 -9.13 12.43
CA ALA A 445 38.18 -9.95 12.60
C ALA A 445 39.29 -9.65 11.56
N PHE A 446 38.94 -8.99 10.45
CA PHE A 446 39.86 -8.69 9.35
C PHE A 446 40.27 -7.22 9.29
N THR A 447 40.29 -6.49 10.41
CA THR A 447 41.03 -5.21 10.45
C THR A 447 42.51 -5.52 10.28
N THR A 448 42.93 -5.65 9.02
CA THR A 448 44.32 -5.80 8.61
C THR A 448 45.08 -4.67 9.26
N LYS A 449 46.04 -5.03 10.11
CA LYS A 449 46.89 -4.11 10.86
C LYS A 449 47.91 -3.48 9.87
N THR A 450 47.43 -2.83 8.82
CA THR A 450 48.25 -2.26 7.74
C THR A 450 49.05 -1.03 8.19
N ASP A 451 48.73 -0.43 9.33
CA ASP A 451 49.43 0.74 9.84
C ASP A 451 50.72 0.45 10.64
N SER A 452 51.08 -0.82 10.92
CA SER A 452 52.34 -1.12 11.63
C SER A 452 53.52 -1.49 10.73
N MET A 453 53.39 -1.38 9.40
CA MET A 453 54.52 -1.47 8.46
C MET A 453 54.88 -0.10 7.86
N ARG A 454 54.68 0.98 8.63
CA ARG A 454 55.58 2.14 8.50
C ARG A 454 56.96 1.67 8.93
N PHE A 455 57.72 1.24 7.92
CA PHE A 455 59.17 1.22 7.88
C PHE A 455 59.73 2.24 8.88
N SER A 456 60.34 1.76 9.97
CA SER A 456 61.44 2.45 10.61
C SER A 456 62.55 2.60 9.57
N ARG A 457 62.40 3.61 8.71
CA ARG A 457 63.49 4.14 7.90
C ARG A 457 64.12 5.26 8.71
N ASP A 458 64.64 4.88 9.87
CA ASP A 458 65.49 5.72 10.70
C ASP A 458 66.84 5.01 10.79
N SER A 459 67.61 5.15 9.73
CA SER A 459 69.03 4.82 9.70
C SER A 459 69.72 5.95 8.97
N LYS A 460 70.30 6.82 9.81
CA LYS A 460 71.22 7.90 9.52
C LYS A 460 72.23 7.51 8.42
N HIS A 461 72.44 8.40 7.46
CA HIS A 461 73.79 8.79 7.07
C HIS A 461 73.78 10.16 6.37
N PRO A 462 74.56 11.14 6.84
CA PRO A 462 74.97 12.30 6.04
C PRO A 462 76.28 11.95 5.30
N GLU A 463 76.41 12.38 4.05
CA GLU A 463 77.54 13.12 3.49
C GLU A 463 77.44 13.19 1.95
N ASP A 464 77.97 14.31 1.43
CA ASP A 464 78.09 14.74 0.05
C ASP A 464 78.53 13.64 -0.94
N PHE A 465 78.07 13.71 -2.19
CA PHE A 465 78.95 13.65 -3.37
C PHE A 465 78.19 14.01 -4.66
N ASP A 466 78.94 14.64 -5.56
CA ASP A 466 78.60 15.29 -6.83
C ASP A 466 78.03 14.40 -7.96
N GLU A 467 77.53 15.15 -8.96
CA GLU A 467 77.59 14.93 -10.42
C GLU A 467 76.98 13.69 -11.11
N ASP A 468 76.08 14.04 -12.04
CA ASP A 468 76.04 13.61 -13.44
C ASP A 468 76.03 12.11 -13.77
N SER A 469 74.86 11.61 -14.18
CA SER A 469 74.71 10.75 -15.38
C SER A 469 73.27 10.29 -15.61
N ARG A 470 72.70 10.81 -16.70
CA ARG A 470 72.10 10.10 -17.84
C ARG A 470 71.54 8.67 -17.68
N SER A 471 70.42 8.49 -18.41
CA SER A 471 69.88 7.28 -19.06
C SER A 471 68.75 6.53 -18.36
N ASP A 472 67.58 6.63 -19.01
CA ASP A 472 66.70 5.55 -19.45
C ASP A 472 66.62 4.29 -18.58
N ILE A 473 65.38 3.86 -18.28
CA ILE A 473 64.83 2.54 -18.64
C ILE A 473 63.57 2.22 -17.82
N LEU A 474 62.59 1.64 -18.52
CA LEU A 474 61.45 0.79 -18.07
C LEU A 474 60.12 1.42 -17.66
N ASN A 475 59.25 1.52 -18.68
CA ASN A 475 57.92 0.89 -18.73
C ASN A 475 57.57 0.04 -17.50
N SER A 476 56.76 0.58 -16.60
CA SER A 476 55.99 -0.19 -15.62
C SER A 476 54.61 -0.49 -16.21
N SER A 477 54.45 -1.72 -16.68
CA SER A 477 53.19 -2.30 -17.10
C SER A 477 52.18 -2.31 -15.94
N ASN A 478 51.02 -1.71 -16.19
CA ASN A 478 49.79 -1.94 -15.43
C ASN A 478 49.44 -3.43 -15.50
N THR A 479 49.85 -4.20 -14.49
CA THR A 479 49.33 -5.54 -14.24
C THR A 479 48.13 -5.41 -13.28
N PRO A 480 46.90 -5.74 -13.71
CA PRO A 480 45.80 -5.86 -12.76
C PRO A 480 46.11 -7.02 -11.82
N MET A 481 46.15 -6.74 -10.51
CA MET A 481 46.19 -7.77 -9.48
C MET A 481 44.90 -8.59 -9.55
N TYR A 482 44.99 -9.77 -10.18
CA TYR A 482 44.02 -10.83 -9.95
C TYR A 482 44.34 -11.46 -8.61
N PHE A 483 43.46 -11.28 -7.64
CA PHE A 483 43.47 -12.03 -6.39
C PHE A 483 43.07 -13.48 -6.71
N VAL A 484 44.02 -14.27 -7.19
CA VAL A 484 43.85 -15.72 -7.32
C VAL A 484 44.04 -16.29 -5.93
N GLN A 485 42.93 -16.45 -5.21
CA GLN A 485 42.90 -17.23 -3.99
C GLN A 485 43.01 -18.70 -4.38
N ASN A 486 44.24 -19.17 -4.61
CA ASN A 486 44.55 -20.59 -4.67
C ASN A 486 44.33 -21.15 -3.25
N LEU A 487 43.10 -21.63 -2.99
CA LEU A 487 42.85 -22.59 -1.94
C LEU A 487 43.74 -23.80 -2.24
N SER A 488 44.80 -23.95 -1.46
CA SER A 488 45.65 -25.13 -1.48
C SER A 488 44.76 -26.35 -1.29
N GLN A 489 44.69 -27.21 -2.31
CA GLN A 489 44.21 -28.57 -2.18
C GLN A 489 44.99 -29.25 -1.05
N ALA A 490 44.30 -29.53 0.05
CA ALA A 490 44.77 -30.48 1.04
C ALA A 490 44.66 -31.88 0.42
N GLU A 491 45.72 -32.28 -0.26
CA GLU A 491 45.92 -33.65 -0.72
C GLU A 491 46.64 -34.42 0.39
N ASN A 492 45.89 -35.33 1.03
CA ASN A 492 46.29 -36.63 1.61
C ASN A 492 45.62 -36.90 2.97
N GLY A 493 44.81 -37.97 2.99
CA GLY A 493 44.53 -38.70 4.22
C GLY A 493 43.10 -39.19 4.37
N GLU A 494 42.92 -40.48 4.14
CA GLU A 494 41.92 -41.35 4.76
C GLU A 494 40.56 -41.52 4.06
N VAL A 495 40.48 -42.63 3.29
CA VAL A 495 39.25 -43.21 2.77
C VAL A 495 38.47 -43.80 3.94
N ILE A 496 37.49 -43.04 4.45
CA ILE A 496 36.46 -43.54 5.37
C ILE A 496 35.34 -44.16 4.52
N PRO A 497 34.93 -45.42 4.77
CA PRO A 497 33.87 -46.06 4.00
C PRO A 497 32.52 -45.37 4.19
N ARG A 498 31.86 -45.08 3.06
CA ARG A 498 30.51 -44.50 2.96
C ARG A 498 29.49 -45.32 3.77
N PRO A 499 28.77 -44.72 4.74
CA PRO A 499 27.51 -45.27 5.21
C PRO A 499 26.48 -45.13 4.09
N SER A 500 25.76 -46.21 3.82
CA SER A 500 24.56 -46.23 2.98
C SER A 500 23.50 -45.27 3.56
N THR A 501 23.37 -44.09 2.97
CA THR A 501 22.29 -43.15 3.28
C THR A 501 21.08 -43.43 2.41
N ARG A 502 20.09 -44.00 3.08
CA ARG A 502 18.68 -44.08 2.74
C ARG A 502 18.18 -42.70 2.26
N ALA A 503 17.48 -42.68 1.13
CA ALA A 503 16.84 -41.48 0.59
C ALA A 503 15.88 -40.87 1.63
N GLU A 504 16.20 -39.67 2.11
CA GLU A 504 15.23 -38.82 2.81
C GLU A 504 14.35 -38.11 1.76
N PRO A 505 13.03 -38.03 1.98
CA PRO A 505 12.12 -37.35 1.07
C PRO A 505 12.34 -35.83 1.14
N GLU A 506 12.36 -35.17 -0.02
CA GLU A 506 12.28 -33.72 -0.16
C GLU A 506 11.10 -33.19 0.67
N ARG A 507 11.40 -32.47 1.76
CA ARG A 507 10.38 -31.69 2.47
C ARG A 507 10.08 -30.42 1.70
N SER A 508 8.87 -30.38 1.17
CA SER A 508 8.20 -29.23 0.56
C SER A 508 8.15 -28.03 1.52
N PHE A 509 8.51 -26.86 1.01
CA PHE A 509 8.49 -25.56 1.69
C PHE A 509 7.07 -25.05 2.01
N PHE A 510 6.01 -25.74 1.56
CA PHE A 510 4.62 -25.34 1.80
C PHE A 510 4.01 -25.82 3.13
N ASP A 511 4.68 -26.68 3.89
CA ASP A 511 4.12 -27.21 5.15
C ASP A 511 4.25 -26.24 6.36
N THR A 512 4.67 -24.99 6.15
CA THR A 512 4.91 -24.02 7.25
C THR A 512 4.30 -22.63 7.05
N PHE A 513 3.28 -22.51 6.22
CA PHE A 513 2.45 -21.31 6.10
C PHE A 513 0.98 -21.61 6.33
#